data_AF-R6FQK0-F1
#
_entry.id   AF-R6FQK0-F1
#
_cell.length_a   1.000
_cell.length_b   1.000
_cell.length_c   1.000
_cell.angle_alpha   90.00
_cell.angle_beta   90.00
_cell.angle_gamma   90.00
#
_symmetry.space_group_name_H-M   'P 1'
#
loop_
_entity.id
_entity.type
_entity.pdbx_description
1 polymer ?
#
loop_
_entity_poly.entity_id
_entity_poly.type
_entity_poly.pdbx_seq_one_letter_code
_entity_poly.pdbx_strand_id
1 'polypeptide(L)'
;MMEITKLDGTDERLYPLVGPLVMNSKVLKQNNNYPFRTSESYTWYIAREEKHVVGFVPLEQKKNGYVINNYYIEGKAAPVLEALLKQIAEDTAGSLPLYAVALLDDADVFEGQAFVVEKKWTRYVRMRKG
;
A
#
# COMPACT_ATOMS: atom_id res chain seq x y z
N MET A 1 15.13 14.96 2.30
CA MET A 1 15.46 13.62 1.75
C MET A 1 14.42 12.67 2.29
N MET A 2 13.82 11.84 1.42
CA MET A 2 12.82 10.86 1.83
C MET A 2 13.50 9.61 2.42
N GLU A 3 13.01 9.13 3.56
CA GLU A 3 13.42 7.88 4.18
C GLU A 3 12.27 6.87 4.17
N ILE A 4 12.59 5.57 4.07
CA ILE A 4 11.61 4.49 4.21
C ILE A 4 11.92 3.72 5.50
N THR A 5 10.96 3.71 6.41
CA THR A 5 11.02 2.92 7.66
C THR A 5 10.10 1.72 7.56
N LYS A 6 10.54 0.58 8.11
CA LYS A 6 9.74 -0.64 8.23
C LYS A 6 9.28 -0.86 9.66
N LEU A 7 8.01 -1.15 9.85
CA LEU A 7 7.42 -1.54 11.15
C LEU A 7 6.60 -2.81 11.00
N ASP A 8 6.57 -3.62 12.06
CA ASP A 8 5.63 -4.74 12.13
C ASP A 8 4.20 -4.21 12.29
N GLY A 9 3.22 -4.97 11.80
CA GLY A 9 1.82 -4.56 11.80
C GLY A 9 1.18 -4.38 13.18
N THR A 10 1.84 -4.87 14.23
CA THR A 10 1.46 -4.73 15.64
C THR A 10 2.40 -3.82 16.44
N ASP A 11 3.37 -3.18 15.79
CA ASP A 11 4.28 -2.24 16.44
C ASP A 11 3.50 -1.05 17.03
N GLU A 12 3.73 -0.75 18.32
CA GLU A 12 3.04 0.33 19.04
C GLU A 12 3.25 1.72 18.42
N ARG A 13 4.35 1.90 17.68
CA ARG A 13 4.70 3.15 17.01
C ARG A 13 3.91 3.35 15.72
N LEU A 14 3.30 2.30 15.17
CA LEU A 14 2.64 2.34 13.86
C LEU A 14 1.50 3.36 13.84
N TYR A 15 0.53 3.25 14.76
CA TYR A 15 -0.66 4.11 14.74
C TYR A 15 -0.35 5.58 14.98
N PRO A 16 0.47 5.98 15.97
CA PRO A 16 0.87 7.37 16.12
C PRO A 16 1.58 7.93 14.89
N LEU A 17 2.35 7.10 14.18
CA LEU A 17 3.14 7.50 13.03
C LEU A 17 2.25 7.75 11.79
N VAL A 18 1.37 6.82 11.44
CA VAL A 18 0.54 6.92 10.22
C VAL A 18 -0.79 7.65 10.44
N GLY A 19 -1.22 7.78 11.70
CA GLY A 19 -2.48 8.40 12.12
C GLY A 19 -2.75 9.77 11.47
N PRO A 20 -1.82 10.74 11.51
CA PRO A 20 -2.01 12.04 10.88
C PRO A 20 -2.32 11.97 9.38
N LEU A 21 -1.69 11.04 8.65
CA LEU A 21 -1.90 10.88 7.21
C LEU A 21 -3.27 10.27 6.90
N VAL A 22 -3.63 9.16 7.57
CA VAL A 22 -4.91 8.46 7.32
C VAL A 22 -6.13 9.23 7.79
N MET A 23 -5.97 10.10 8.80
CA MET A 23 -7.04 10.97 9.29
C MET A 23 -7.22 12.22 8.42
N ASN A 24 -6.31 12.49 7.48
CA ASN A 24 -6.50 13.57 6.52
C ASN A 24 -7.60 13.20 5.52
N SER A 25 -8.73 13.91 5.58
CA SER A 25 -9.89 13.64 4.73
C SER A 25 -9.61 13.66 3.22
N LYS A 26 -8.61 14.42 2.75
CA LYS A 26 -8.23 14.44 1.33
C LYS A 26 -7.54 13.13 0.94
N VAL A 27 -6.65 12.64 1.79
CA VAL A 27 -5.90 11.40 1.56
C VAL A 27 -6.84 10.19 1.70
N LEU A 28 -7.68 10.17 2.74
CA LEU A 28 -8.65 9.10 2.95
C LEU A 28 -9.61 8.91 1.76
N LYS A 29 -10.04 10.02 1.13
CA LYS A 29 -10.89 9.98 -0.08
C LYS A 29 -10.20 9.35 -1.28
N GLN A 30 -8.86 9.45 -1.39
CA GLN A 30 -8.10 8.84 -2.49
C GLN A 30 -8.21 7.32 -2.43
N ASN A 31 -8.17 6.73 -1.23
CA ASN A 31 -8.45 5.31 -1.03
C ASN A 31 -9.95 5.02 -0.83
N ASN A 32 -10.83 5.83 -1.43
CA ASN A 32 -12.27 5.62 -1.42
C ASN A 32 -12.91 5.54 -0.02
N ASN A 33 -12.31 6.21 0.96
CA ASN A 33 -12.67 6.13 2.37
C ASN A 33 -12.57 4.72 2.96
N TYR A 34 -11.84 3.81 2.31
CA TYR A 34 -11.68 2.45 2.78
C TYR A 34 -10.52 2.40 3.78
N PRO A 35 -10.73 1.88 5.01
CA PRO A 35 -9.68 1.84 6.01
C PRO A 35 -8.57 0.87 5.60
N PHE A 36 -7.38 1.09 6.15
CA PHE A 36 -6.34 0.06 6.10
C PHE A 36 -6.65 -1.07 7.09
N ARG A 37 -6.00 -2.22 6.91
CA ARG A 37 -6.03 -3.36 7.83
C ARG A 37 -4.62 -3.70 8.24
N THR A 38 -4.46 -4.26 9.44
CA THR A 38 -3.16 -4.71 9.95
C THR A 38 -3.34 -5.88 10.91
N SER A 39 -2.28 -6.66 11.07
CA SER A 39 -2.13 -7.77 12.03
C SER A 39 -0.65 -8.15 12.11
N GLU A 40 -0.31 -9.21 12.83
CA GLU A 40 1.05 -9.74 12.91
C GLU A 40 1.61 -10.20 11.56
N SER A 41 0.75 -10.49 10.57
CA SER A 41 1.19 -10.89 9.23
C SER A 41 1.55 -9.72 8.33
N TYR A 42 1.56 -8.48 8.85
CA TYR A 42 1.84 -7.29 8.06
C TYR A 42 3.22 -6.72 8.39
N THR A 43 3.93 -6.29 7.35
CA THR A 43 5.05 -5.36 7.45
C THR A 43 4.66 -4.06 6.76
N TRP A 44 4.85 -2.94 7.44
CA TRP A 44 4.48 -1.61 6.97
C TRP A 44 5.70 -0.86 6.47
N TYR A 45 5.68 -0.45 5.21
CA TYR A 45 6.69 0.40 4.58
C TYR A 45 6.19 1.83 4.62
N ILE A 46 6.91 2.71 5.31
CA ILE A 46 6.45 4.07 5.63
C ILE A 46 7.46 5.07 5.09
N ALA A 47 7.04 5.87 4.12
CA ALA A 47 7.83 6.94 3.54
C ALA A 47 7.68 8.22 4.36
N ARG A 48 8.80 8.83 4.70
CA ARG A 48 8.84 10.03 5.54
C ARG A 48 9.74 11.08 4.91
N GLU A 49 9.30 12.33 5.00
CA GLU A 49 10.14 13.49 4.76
C GLU A 49 10.34 14.21 6.09
N GLU A 50 11.58 14.22 6.57
CA GLU A 50 11.93 14.71 7.91
C GLU A 50 11.15 13.99 9.02
N LYS A 51 10.13 14.63 9.59
CA LYS A 51 9.26 14.07 10.64
C LYS A 51 7.86 13.74 10.14
N HIS A 52 7.53 14.06 8.89
CA HIS A 52 6.21 13.95 8.30
C HIS A 52 6.08 12.67 7.48
N VAL A 53 4.99 11.93 7.65
CA VAL A 53 4.70 10.74 6.85
C VAL A 53 4.01 11.18 5.57
N VAL A 54 4.67 10.94 4.43
CA VAL A 54 4.15 11.30 3.09
C VAL A 54 3.51 10.12 2.37
N GLY A 55 3.70 8.90 2.87
CA GLY A 55 3.01 7.73 2.34
C GLY A 55 3.34 6.45 3.08
N PHE A 56 2.53 5.42 2.87
CA PHE A 56 2.85 4.07 3.33
C PHE A 56 2.20 2.99 2.46
N VAL A 57 2.79 1.80 2.49
CA VAL A 57 2.27 0.57 1.89
C VAL A 57 2.30 -0.54 2.94
N PRO A 58 1.15 -1.10 3.34
CA PRO A 58 1.12 -2.29 4.17
C PRO A 58 1.26 -3.55 3.29
N LEU A 59 2.21 -4.41 3.65
CA LEU A 59 2.50 -5.66 2.97
C LEU A 59 2.03 -6.84 3.82
N GLU A 60 1.02 -7.55 3.36
CA GLU A 60 0.50 -8.74 4.06
C GLU A 60 1.23 -10.00 3.55
N GLN A 61 1.89 -10.74 4.45
CA GLN A 61 2.41 -12.06 4.13
C GLN A 61 1.30 -13.11 4.26
N LYS A 62 0.99 -13.79 3.16
CA LYS A 62 0.09 -14.95 3.12
C LYS A 62 0.86 -16.20 2.79
N LYS A 63 0.19 -17.35 2.95
CA LYS A 63 0.74 -18.67 2.61
C LYS A 63 1.30 -18.75 1.17
N ASN A 64 0.67 -18.06 0.22
CA ASN A 64 0.96 -18.19 -1.21
C ASN A 64 1.56 -16.92 -1.83
N GLY A 65 1.97 -15.92 -1.04
CA GLY A 65 2.44 -14.65 -1.57
C GLY A 65 2.36 -13.49 -0.60
N TYR A 66 3.01 -12.41 -1.00
CA TYR A 66 2.87 -11.11 -0.38
C TYR A 66 1.78 -10.31 -1.08
N VAL A 67 0.96 -9.58 -0.33
CA VAL A 67 -0.15 -8.80 -0.89
C VAL A 67 -0.09 -7.36 -0.42
N ILE A 68 0.04 -6.45 -1.38
CA ILE A 68 -0.14 -5.01 -1.20
C ILE A 68 -1.62 -4.68 -1.35
N ASN A 69 -2.18 -3.93 -0.40
CA ASN A 69 -3.55 -3.40 -0.48
C ASN A 69 -3.72 -2.19 0.45
N ASN A 70 -4.66 -1.29 0.18
CA ASN A 70 -5.02 -0.16 1.05
C ASN A 70 -3.81 0.73 1.44
N TYR A 71 -2.98 1.09 0.47
CA TYR A 71 -1.88 2.04 0.63
C TYR A 71 -2.38 3.49 0.54
N TYR A 72 -1.60 4.42 1.10
CA TYR A 72 -1.96 5.83 1.20
C TYR A 72 -0.76 6.68 0.82
N ILE A 73 -0.93 7.62 -0.10
CA ILE A 73 0.13 8.48 -0.61
C ILE A 73 -0.36 9.92 -0.60
N GLU A 74 0.32 10.78 0.13
CA GLU A 74 -0.02 12.20 0.17
C GLU A 74 0.04 12.81 -1.23
N GLY A 75 -1.02 13.51 -1.61
CA GLY A 75 -1.11 14.15 -2.93
C GLY A 75 -1.07 13.21 -4.14
N LYS A 76 -1.18 11.88 -3.96
CA LYS A 76 -0.93 10.88 -5.02
C LYS A 76 0.44 11.06 -5.70
N ALA A 77 1.47 11.41 -4.92
CA ALA A 77 2.81 11.60 -5.45
C ALA A 77 3.41 10.26 -5.95
N ALA A 78 3.42 10.05 -7.27
CA ALA A 78 3.97 8.83 -7.90
C ALA A 78 5.39 8.48 -7.42
N PRO A 79 6.35 9.43 -7.28
CA PRO A 79 7.70 9.09 -6.80
C PRO A 79 7.74 8.47 -5.40
N VAL A 80 6.79 8.83 -4.52
CA VAL A 80 6.69 8.23 -3.18
C VAL A 80 6.23 6.78 -3.28
N LEU A 81 5.20 6.53 -4.10
CA LEU A 81 4.70 5.18 -4.33
C LEU A 81 5.74 4.30 -5.00
N GLU A 82 6.42 4.79 -6.04
CA GLU A 82 7.50 4.09 -6.74
C GLU A 82 8.61 3.67 -5.78
N ALA A 83 9.07 4.59 -4.92
CA ALA A 83 10.13 4.28 -3.96
C ALA A 83 9.71 3.20 -2.95
N LEU A 84 8.46 3.24 -2.47
CA LEU A 84 7.89 2.22 -1.58
C LEU A 84 7.80 0.86 -2.28
N LEU A 85 7.28 0.82 -3.50
CA LEU A 85 7.15 -0.41 -4.29
C LEU A 85 8.52 -1.02 -4.61
N LYS A 86 9.51 -0.20 -4.97
CA LYS A 86 10.87 -0.65 -5.21
C LYS A 86 11.49 -1.29 -3.97
N GLN A 87 11.37 -0.64 -2.82
CA GLN A 87 11.91 -1.20 -1.57
C GLN A 87 11.23 -2.53 -1.22
N ILE A 88 9.91 -2.65 -1.42
CA ILE A 88 9.19 -3.91 -1.19
C ILE A 88 9.65 -5.00 -2.16
N ALA A 89 9.82 -4.69 -3.44
CA ALA A 89 10.29 -5.63 -4.45
C ALA A 89 11.70 -6.14 -4.13
N GLU A 90 12.59 -5.26 -3.67
CA GLU A 90 13.94 -5.63 -3.22
C GLU A 90 13.89 -6.56 -1.99
N ASP A 91 13.08 -6.21 -0.98
CA ASP A 91 12.98 -6.99 0.27
C ASP A 91 12.29 -8.35 0.09
N THR A 92 11.48 -8.50 -0.97
CA THR A 92 10.76 -9.75 -1.29
C THR A 92 11.39 -10.53 -2.44
N ALA A 93 12.50 -10.03 -3.02
CA ALA A 93 13.16 -10.65 -4.16
C ALA A 93 13.58 -12.10 -3.85
N GLY A 94 13.27 -13.03 -4.77
CA GLY A 94 13.60 -14.45 -4.62
C GLY A 94 12.77 -15.21 -3.59
N SER A 95 11.72 -14.59 -3.03
CA SER A 95 10.79 -15.21 -2.08
C SER A 95 9.48 -15.63 -2.78
N LEU A 96 8.35 -15.55 -2.09
CA LEU A 96 7.01 -15.79 -2.62
C LEU A 96 6.59 -14.69 -3.63
N PRO A 97 5.63 -14.97 -4.53
CA PRO A 97 5.11 -13.97 -5.46
C PRO A 97 4.53 -12.73 -4.74
N LEU A 98 4.72 -11.56 -5.36
CA LEU A 98 4.22 -10.28 -4.89
C LEU A 98 2.98 -9.87 -5.70
N TYR A 99 1.86 -9.69 -5.02
CA TYR A 99 0.59 -9.27 -5.59
C TYR A 99 0.22 -7.87 -5.11
N ALA A 100 -0.54 -7.14 -5.92
CA ALA A 100 -1.09 -5.85 -5.54
C ALA A 100 -2.57 -5.73 -5.89
N VAL A 101 -3.35 -5.18 -4.97
CA VAL A 101 -4.69 -4.64 -5.22
C VAL A 101 -4.56 -3.13 -5.32
N ALA A 102 -4.32 -2.65 -6.55
CA ALA A 102 -4.09 -1.25 -6.84
C ALA A 102 -5.39 -0.49 -7.18
N LEU A 103 -5.39 0.81 -6.91
CA LEU A 103 -6.40 1.72 -7.47
C LEU A 103 -6.17 1.85 -8.98
N LEU A 104 -7.25 2.02 -9.75
CA LEU A 104 -7.14 2.18 -11.21
C LEU A 104 -6.29 3.38 -11.61
N ASP A 105 -6.33 4.45 -10.81
CA ASP A 105 -5.59 5.70 -11.06
C ASP A 105 -4.08 5.56 -10.83
N ASP A 106 -3.63 4.50 -10.15
CA ASP A 106 -2.21 4.27 -9.85
C ASP A 106 -1.63 3.11 -10.67
N ALA A 107 -2.42 2.54 -11.61
CA ALA A 107 -2.03 1.34 -12.35
C ALA A 107 -0.74 1.53 -13.17
N ASP A 108 -0.54 2.72 -13.72
CA ASP A 108 0.67 3.12 -14.46
C ASP A 108 1.93 3.08 -13.58
N VAL A 109 1.82 3.51 -12.32
CA VAL A 109 2.91 3.42 -11.34
C VAL A 109 3.28 1.98 -11.06
N PHE A 110 2.28 1.10 -10.85
CA PHE A 110 2.53 -0.33 -10.62
C PHE A 110 3.12 -1.01 -11.86
N GLU A 111 2.60 -0.74 -13.05
CA GLU A 111 3.14 -1.28 -14.31
C GLU A 111 4.59 -0.84 -14.55
N GLY A 112 4.92 0.42 -14.21
CA GLY A 112 6.30 0.92 -14.23
C GLY A 112 7.25 0.18 -13.27
N GLN A 113 6.72 -0.48 -12.24
CA GLN A 113 7.45 -1.35 -11.31
C GLN A 113 7.32 -2.85 -11.68
N ALA A 114 7.05 -3.15 -12.95
CA ALA A 114 6.95 -4.49 -13.51
C ALA A 114 5.79 -5.36 -12.96
N PHE A 115 4.77 -4.76 -12.34
CA PHE A 115 3.52 -5.47 -12.08
C PHE A 115 2.74 -5.66 -13.39
N VAL A 116 2.06 -6.80 -13.50
CA VAL A 116 1.17 -7.10 -14.64
C VAL A 116 -0.28 -7.21 -14.16
N VAL A 117 -1.20 -6.69 -14.97
CA VAL A 117 -2.63 -6.75 -14.66
C VAL A 117 -3.15 -8.18 -14.86
N GLU A 118 -3.39 -8.90 -13.76
CA GLU A 118 -4.06 -10.21 -13.82
C GLU A 118 -5.58 -10.10 -13.93
N LYS A 119 -6.18 -9.11 -13.24
CA LYS A 119 -7.63 -8.92 -13.21
C LYS A 119 -8.04 -7.49 -12.85
N LYS A 120 -8.97 -6.93 -13.64
CA LYS A 120 -9.56 -5.60 -13.40
C LYS A 120 -10.94 -5.72 -12.76
N TRP A 121 -11.16 -4.99 -11.66
CA TRP A 121 -12.43 -4.96 -10.91
C TRP A 121 -13.01 -3.53 -10.93
N THR A 122 -14.33 -3.39 -11.10
CA THR A 122 -14.99 -2.08 -11.22
C THR A 122 -15.92 -1.75 -10.03
N ARG A 123 -15.65 -2.36 -8.87
CA ARG A 123 -16.21 -2.10 -7.52
C ARG A 123 -17.53 -2.78 -7.13
N TYR A 124 -18.21 -3.54 -7.98
CA TYR A 124 -19.57 -4.03 -7.64
C TYR A 124 -19.97 -5.39 -8.25
N VAL A 125 -21.14 -5.85 -7.80
CA VAL A 125 -21.62 -7.24 -7.81
C VAL A 125 -22.14 -7.71 -9.17
N ARG A 126 -21.94 -9.01 -9.42
CA ARG A 126 -22.70 -9.77 -10.41
C ARG A 126 -23.85 -10.49 -9.71
N MET A 127 -25.10 -10.18 -10.08
CA MET A 127 -26.29 -10.82 -9.55
C MET A 127 -27.00 -11.61 -10.66
N ARG A 128 -27.50 -12.82 -10.36
CA ARG A 128 -28.57 -13.46 -11.13
C ARG A 128 -29.58 -14.05 -10.16
N LYS A 129 -30.84 -13.65 -10.33
CA LYS A 129 -31.99 -14.27 -9.70
C LYS A 129 -32.40 -15.49 -10.53
N GLY A 130 -32.62 -16.64 -9.89
CA GLY A 130 -33.12 -17.86 -10.50
C GLY A 130 -32.60 -19.08 -9.79
#